data_AF-L1J196-F1
#
_entry.id   AF-L1J196-F1
#
_cell.length_a   1.000
_cell.length_b   1.000
_cell.length_c   1.000
_cell.angle_alpha   90.00
_cell.angle_beta   90.00
_cell.angle_gamma   90.00
#
_symmetry.space_group_name_H-M   'P 1'
#
loop_
_entity.id
_entity.type
_entity.pdbx_description
1 polymer ?
#
loop_
_entity_poly.entity_id
_entity_poly.type
_entity_poly.pdbx_seq_one_letter_code
_entity_poly.pdbx_strand_id
1 'polypeptide(L)'
;MADVILEVLDARDPLGCRPMEVEKYIQQKDPNKRIVLVLNKIDLVPKEKVAAWLKYLRRELPAVAMKCSTQSQRSNLGRGKASLATANNDQLGGSECIGGEQLLQLLKNYSRNSNLKMSITVGVVGYPNVGKSSLINSLVRTRAVETGAQAGITKVAQEVHLDKKVKLLDCPGIVFA
;
A
#
# COMPACT_ATOMS: atom_id res chain seq x y z
N MET A 1 -1.51 -18.24 1.59
CA MET A 1 -1.01 -18.01 0.22
C MET A 1 -0.17 -16.75 0.10
N ALA A 2 -0.47 -15.65 0.80
CA ALA A 2 0.45 -14.51 0.92
C ALA A 2 1.53 -14.73 2.01
N ASP A 3 2.71 -14.13 1.82
CA ASP A 3 3.82 -14.03 2.78
C ASP A 3 3.77 -12.71 3.56
N VAL A 4 3.32 -11.64 2.90
CA VAL A 4 3.19 -10.29 3.46
C VAL A 4 1.80 -9.77 3.15
N ILE A 5 1.18 -9.06 4.10
CA ILE A 5 -0.08 -8.36 3.92
C ILE A 5 0.19 -6.86 3.95
N LEU A 6 -0.25 -6.16 2.90
CA LEU A 6 -0.34 -4.71 2.86
C LEU A 6 -1.78 -4.32 3.21
N GLU A 7 -1.93 -3.65 4.34
CA GLU A 7 -3.22 -3.15 4.79
C GLU A 7 -3.34 -1.67 4.47
N VAL A 8 -4.23 -1.35 3.53
CA VAL A 8 -4.39 0.02 3.00
C VAL A 8 -5.42 0.76 3.82
N LEU A 9 -4.99 1.88 4.43
CA LEU A 9 -5.79 2.76 5.26
C LEU A 9 -5.97 4.12 4.57
N ASP A 10 -7.11 4.78 4.75
CA ASP A 10 -7.32 6.16 4.30
C ASP A 10 -6.74 7.13 5.35
N ALA A 11 -5.87 8.05 4.93
CA ALA A 11 -5.20 8.99 5.86
C ALA A 11 -6.15 9.90 6.63
N ARG A 12 -7.38 10.10 6.13
CA ARG A 12 -8.38 10.95 6.78
C ARG A 12 -9.01 10.30 8.01
N ASP A 13 -9.14 8.97 7.98
CA ASP A 13 -9.65 8.17 9.09
C ASP A 13 -9.00 6.77 9.10
N PRO A 14 -7.72 6.68 9.53
CA PRO A 14 -7.00 5.42 9.47
C PRO A 14 -7.49 4.40 10.48
N LEU A 15 -8.07 4.81 11.60
CA LEU A 15 -8.59 3.90 12.62
C LEU A 15 -9.96 3.33 12.23
N GLY A 16 -10.85 4.15 11.66
CA GLY A 16 -12.14 3.66 11.15
C GLY A 16 -12.00 2.70 9.97
N CYS A 17 -10.93 2.80 9.20
CA CYS A 17 -10.64 1.92 8.07
C CYS A 17 -9.76 0.71 8.40
N ARG A 18 -9.39 0.50 9.68
CA ARG A 18 -8.46 -0.56 10.10
C ARG A 18 -9.19 -1.79 10.63
N PRO A 19 -9.25 -2.90 9.88
CA PRO A 19 -9.86 -4.14 10.34
C PRO A 19 -9.03 -4.89 11.40
N MET A 20 -9.05 -4.39 12.64
CA MET A 20 -8.34 -4.96 13.79
C MET A 20 -8.64 -6.44 14.03
N GLU A 21 -9.86 -6.89 13.74
CA GLU A 21 -10.26 -8.29 13.89
C GLU A 21 -9.53 -9.21 12.90
N VAL A 22 -9.32 -8.74 11.67
CA VAL A 22 -8.56 -9.49 10.66
C VAL A 22 -7.08 -9.53 11.00
N GLU A 23 -6.51 -8.43 11.48
CA GLU A 23 -5.12 -8.43 11.97
C GLU A 23 -4.93 -9.49 13.06
N LYS A 24 -5.80 -9.49 14.08
CA LYS A 24 -5.76 -10.48 15.18
C LYS A 24 -5.94 -11.90 14.67
N TYR A 25 -6.91 -12.15 13.79
CA TYR A 25 -7.14 -13.47 13.22
C TYR A 25 -5.93 -13.98 12.44
N ILE A 26 -5.33 -13.13 11.61
CA ILE A 26 -4.13 -13.46 10.83
C ILE A 26 -2.96 -13.81 11.77
N GLN A 27 -2.70 -12.97 12.77
CA GLN A 27 -1.60 -13.18 13.73
C GLN A 27 -1.81 -14.45 14.58
N GLN A 28 -3.04 -14.77 14.97
CA GLN A 28 -3.36 -16.00 15.69
C GLN A 28 -3.15 -17.25 14.83
N LYS A 29 -3.48 -17.19 13.54
CA LYS A 29 -3.34 -18.33 12.61
C LYS A 29 -1.91 -18.51 12.11
N ASP A 30 -1.19 -17.42 11.90
CA ASP A 30 0.17 -17.42 11.35
C ASP A 30 0.99 -16.28 11.98
N PRO A 31 1.65 -16.53 13.12
CA PRO A 31 2.43 -15.51 13.84
C PRO A 31 3.61 -14.96 13.03
N ASN A 32 4.05 -15.70 12.01
CA ASN A 32 5.16 -15.30 11.14
C ASN A 32 4.68 -14.44 9.96
N LYS A 33 3.37 -14.33 9.74
CA LYS A 33 2.81 -13.47 8.69
C LYS A 33 3.12 -12.00 9.02
N ARG A 34 3.75 -11.31 8.07
CA ARG A 34 4.07 -9.89 8.23
C ARG A 34 2.92 -9.03 7.73
N ILE A 35 2.50 -8.06 8.54
CA ILE A 35 1.51 -7.04 8.19
C ILE A 35 2.23 -5.69 8.11
N VAL A 36 1.98 -4.93 7.04
CA VAL A 36 2.49 -3.58 6.84
C VAL A 36 1.32 -2.66 6.55
N LEU A 37 1.21 -1.59 7.33
CA LEU A 37 0.19 -0.57 7.16
C LEU A 37 0.60 0.41 6.06
N VAL A 38 -0.31 0.70 5.15
CA VAL A 38 -0.14 1.65 4.06
C VAL A 38 -1.14 2.78 4.24
N LEU A 39 -0.66 3.90 4.76
CA LEU A 39 -1.46 5.11 4.94
C LEU A 39 -1.56 5.85 3.60
N ASN A 40 -2.68 5.68 2.90
CA ASN A 40 -2.91 6.19 1.56
C ASN A 40 -3.70 7.51 1.55
N LYS A 41 -3.69 8.22 0.42
CA LYS A 41 -4.34 9.54 0.23
C LYS A 41 -3.80 10.64 1.15
N ILE A 42 -2.50 10.60 1.39
CA ILE A 42 -1.81 11.59 2.26
C ILE A 42 -1.88 13.02 1.72
N ASP A 43 -2.19 13.19 0.44
CA ASP A 43 -2.46 14.47 -0.22
C ASP A 43 -3.72 15.16 0.31
N LEU A 44 -4.65 14.42 0.92
CA LEU A 44 -5.91 14.97 1.45
C LEU A 44 -5.79 15.43 2.91
N VAL A 45 -4.63 15.29 3.53
CA VAL A 45 -4.42 15.51 4.97
C VAL A 45 -3.15 16.34 5.19
N PRO A 46 -3.13 17.31 6.11
CA PRO A 46 -1.92 18.07 6.43
C PRO A 46 -0.74 17.18 6.82
N LYS A 47 0.47 17.54 6.42
CA LYS A 47 1.69 16.74 6.63
C LYS A 47 1.95 16.42 8.09
N GLU A 48 1.66 17.37 8.97
CA GLU A 48 1.86 17.24 10.41
C GLU A 48 0.96 16.14 10.97
N LYS A 49 -0.27 16.03 10.45
CA LYS A 49 -1.23 14.98 10.81
C LYS A 49 -0.81 13.63 10.23
N VAL A 50 -0.33 13.60 8.98
CA VAL A 50 0.24 12.36 8.38
C VAL A 50 1.43 11.86 9.21
N ALA A 51 2.34 12.74 9.62
CA ALA A 51 3.47 12.40 10.46
C ALA A 51 3.03 11.89 11.85
N ALA A 52 2.03 12.53 12.46
CA ALA A 52 1.45 12.09 13.72
C ALA A 52 0.81 10.69 13.60
N TRP A 53 0.07 10.43 12.51
CA TRP A 53 -0.50 9.11 12.23
C TRP A 53 0.55 8.05 12.03
N LEU A 54 1.59 8.32 11.25
CA LEU A 54 2.72 7.40 11.09
C LEU A 54 3.39 7.09 12.43
N LYS A 55 3.61 8.10 13.28
CA LYS A 55 4.19 7.92 14.62
C LYS A 55 3.29 7.06 15.50
N TYR A 56 1.98 7.23 15.42
CA TYR A 56 1.01 6.45 16.16
C TYR A 56 1.01 4.99 15.69
N LEU A 57 0.78 4.75 14.40
CA LEU A 57 0.65 3.42 13.80
C LEU A 57 1.92 2.58 13.93
N ARG A 58 3.11 3.20 13.81
CA ARG A 58 4.41 2.53 13.96
C ARG A 58 4.70 1.99 15.36
N ARG A 59 3.89 2.33 16.36
CA ARG A 59 3.96 1.70 17.68
C ARG A 59 3.49 0.25 17.65
N GLU A 60 2.63 -0.09 16.70
CA GLU A 60 2.01 -1.41 16.60
C GLU A 60 2.56 -2.21 15.41
N LEU A 61 2.55 -1.61 14.21
CA LEU A 61 2.94 -2.28 12.98
C LEU A 61 3.78 -1.36 12.07
N PRO A 62 4.69 -1.90 11.23
CA PRO A 62 5.41 -1.10 10.24
C PRO A 62 4.43 -0.33 9.35
N ALA A 63 4.59 1.00 9.25
CA ALA A 63 3.70 1.85 8.47
C ALA A 63 4.43 2.74 7.46
N VAL A 64 3.89 2.82 6.24
CA VAL A 64 4.40 3.64 5.13
C VAL A 64 3.30 4.59 4.66
N ALA A 65 3.65 5.84 4.39
CA ALA A 65 2.75 6.82 3.80
C ALA A 65 2.83 6.75 2.27
N MET A 66 1.69 6.79 1.61
CA MET A 66 1.55 6.69 0.17
C MET A 66 0.63 7.78 -0.38
N LYS A 67 1.08 8.40 -1.48
CA LYS A 67 0.22 9.11 -2.41
C LYS A 67 0.22 8.33 -3.71
N CYS A 68 -0.90 7.70 -4.04
CA CYS A 68 -1.04 6.97 -5.30
C CYS A 68 -1.32 7.96 -6.44
N SER A 69 -0.64 7.79 -7.57
CA SER A 69 -0.95 8.52 -8.81
C SER A 69 -1.11 7.53 -9.94
N THR A 70 -2.30 7.51 -10.52
CA THR A 70 -2.66 6.68 -11.69
C THR A 70 -2.49 7.42 -13.02
N GLN A 71 -1.99 8.67 -13.00
CA GLN A 71 -1.64 9.34 -14.25
C GLN A 71 -0.42 8.64 -14.85
N SER A 72 -0.52 8.37 -16.15
CA SER A 72 0.58 7.86 -16.99
C SER A 72 1.82 8.67 -16.65
N GLN A 73 2.76 8.06 -15.93
CA GLN A 73 4.05 8.68 -15.63
C GLN A 73 4.67 9.01 -16.99
N ARG A 74 4.60 10.29 -17.40
CA ARG A 74 4.83 10.74 -18.79
C ARG A 74 6.30 10.73 -19.18
N SER A 75 7.15 10.08 -18.43
CA SER A 75 8.57 10.00 -18.72
C SER A 75 9.22 8.93 -17.87
N ASN A 76 10.21 8.28 -18.46
CA ASN A 76 11.23 7.46 -17.79
C ASN A 76 12.11 8.32 -16.86
N LEU A 77 11.52 9.15 -16.00
CA LEU A 77 12.21 9.97 -15.02
C LEU A 77 12.75 9.03 -13.93
N GLY A 78 14.08 8.86 -13.96
CA GLY A 78 14.80 7.97 -13.07
C GLY A 78 14.48 8.23 -11.61
N ARG A 79 14.42 7.15 -10.81
CA ARG A 79 14.47 7.07 -9.34
C ARG A 79 14.46 8.42 -8.59
N GLY A 80 13.43 9.24 -8.79
CA GLY A 80 13.28 10.49 -8.07
C GLY A 80 12.88 10.10 -6.66
N LYS A 81 13.75 10.35 -5.68
CA LYS A 81 13.42 10.17 -4.26
C LYS A 81 12.41 11.25 -3.85
N ALA A 82 11.17 11.17 -4.34
CA ALA A 82 10.05 11.89 -3.77
C ALA A 82 9.78 11.28 -2.38
N SER A 83 10.56 11.76 -1.40
CA SER A 83 10.41 11.42 0.00
C SER A 83 9.46 12.42 0.64
N LEU A 84 8.56 11.93 1.49
CA LEU A 84 7.66 12.76 2.27
C LEU A 84 8.41 13.86 3.06
N ALA A 85 9.65 13.58 3.49
CA ALA A 85 10.50 14.51 4.24
C ALA A 85 11.05 15.68 3.39
N THR A 86 11.12 15.52 2.07
CA THR A 86 11.66 16.54 1.13
C THR A 86 10.56 17.16 0.28
N ALA A 87 9.35 16.58 0.29
CA ALA A 87 8.21 17.10 -0.44
C ALA A 87 7.83 18.48 0.12
N ASN A 88 7.90 19.53 -0.71
CA ASN A 88 7.31 20.84 -0.40
C ASN A 88 5.77 20.75 -0.40
N ASN A 89 5.06 21.72 0.19
CA ASN A 89 3.58 21.66 0.21
C ASN A 89 2.98 21.62 -1.21
N ASP A 90 3.66 22.25 -2.16
CA ASP A 90 3.32 22.26 -3.58
C ASP A 90 3.40 20.86 -4.24
N GLN A 91 4.38 20.02 -3.84
CA GLN A 91 4.53 18.66 -4.36
C GLN A 91 3.48 17.68 -3.80
N LEU A 92 2.87 17.98 -2.65
CA LEU A 92 1.72 17.21 -2.15
C LEU A 92 0.47 17.44 -3.00
N GLY A 93 0.36 18.56 -3.71
CA GLY A 93 -0.71 18.82 -4.68
C GLY A 93 -0.41 18.30 -6.10
N GLY A 94 0.85 18.05 -6.43
CA GLY A 94 1.28 17.63 -7.77
C GLY A 94 0.82 16.22 -8.20
N SER A 95 1.08 15.82 -9.44
CA SER A 95 0.65 14.50 -9.96
C SER A 95 1.62 13.34 -9.60
N GLU A 96 2.65 13.59 -8.80
CA GLU A 96 3.67 12.60 -8.50
C GLU A 96 3.23 11.57 -7.44
N CYS A 97 3.66 10.33 -7.62
CA CYS A 97 3.51 9.27 -6.62
C CYS A 97 4.55 9.47 -5.51
N ILE A 98 4.13 9.43 -4.24
CA ILE A 98 5.01 9.58 -3.07
C ILE A 98 4.97 8.30 -2.26
N GLY A 99 6.14 7.84 -1.79
CA GLY A 99 6.27 6.68 -0.89
C GLY A 99 6.41 5.32 -1.58
N GLY A 100 6.12 5.22 -2.88
CA GLY A 100 6.15 3.93 -3.61
C GLY A 100 7.52 3.24 -3.59
N GLU A 101 8.61 4.00 -3.68
CA GLU A 101 9.97 3.46 -3.60
C GLU A 101 10.29 2.94 -2.19
N GLN A 102 9.83 3.60 -1.13
CA GLN A 102 10.04 3.15 0.25
C GLN A 102 9.32 1.81 0.49
N LEU A 103 8.08 1.70 0.02
CA LEU A 103 7.31 0.46 0.10
C LEU A 103 7.98 -0.66 -0.71
N LEU A 104 8.43 -0.37 -1.93
CA LEU A 104 9.10 -1.36 -2.78
C LEU A 104 10.42 -1.84 -2.16
N GLN A 105 11.22 -0.95 -1.58
CA GLN A 105 12.45 -1.31 -0.88
C GLN A 105 12.16 -2.20 0.32
N LEU A 106 11.11 -1.90 1.10
CA LEU A 106 10.68 -2.71 2.23
C LEU A 106 10.26 -4.13 1.78
N LEU A 107 9.47 -4.24 0.71
CA LEU A 107 9.08 -5.54 0.14
C LEU A 107 10.29 -6.33 -0.38
N LYS A 108 11.25 -5.66 -1.05
CA LYS A 108 12.50 -6.29 -1.52
C LYS A 108 13.36 -6.78 -0.37
N ASN A 109 13.40 -6.06 0.75
CA ASN A 109 14.10 -6.51 1.95
C ASN A 109 13.44 -7.76 2.56
N TYR A 110 12.12 -7.83 2.56
CA TYR A 110 11.40 -9.04 2.97
C TYR A 110 11.66 -10.21 2.02
N SER A 111 11.73 -9.97 0.71
CA SER A 111 12.08 -10.99 -0.27
C SER A 111 13.52 -11.52 -0.13
N ARG A 112 14.47 -10.68 0.29
CA ARG A 112 15.85 -11.13 0.56
C ARG A 112 15.94 -12.01 1.80
N ASN A 113 15.12 -11.71 2.81
CA ASN A 113 15.10 -12.46 4.07
C ASN A 113 14.28 -13.76 3.98
N SER A 114 13.52 -13.97 2.91
CA SER A 114 12.85 -15.26 2.67
C SER A 114 13.86 -16.24 2.07
N ASN A 115 14.65 -16.89 2.93
CA ASN A 115 15.78 -17.77 2.56
C ASN A 115 15.42 -19.01 1.70
N LEU A 116 14.14 -19.24 1.38
CA LEU A 116 13.66 -20.47 0.71
C LEU A 116 12.73 -20.23 -0.48
N LYS A 117 12.29 -19.00 -0.76
CA LYS A 117 11.32 -18.71 -1.83
C LYS A 117 11.94 -17.89 -2.95
N MET A 118 11.71 -18.33 -4.19
CA MET A 118 12.13 -17.61 -5.39
C MET A 118 11.42 -16.25 -5.53
N SER A 119 10.21 -16.14 -4.99
CA SER A 119 9.41 -14.92 -4.94
C SER A 119 8.54 -14.86 -3.69
N ILE A 120 8.32 -13.67 -3.15
CA ILE A 120 7.30 -13.43 -2.12
C ILE A 120 5.95 -13.08 -2.74
N THR A 121 4.90 -13.52 -2.10
CA THR A 121 3.53 -13.14 -2.46
C THR A 121 2.99 -12.12 -1.45
N VAL A 122 2.46 -11.00 -1.94
CA VAL A 122 2.01 -9.87 -1.13
C VAL A 122 0.52 -9.68 -1.36
N GLY A 123 -0.29 -9.86 -0.32
CA GLY A 123 -1.74 -9.60 -0.37
C GLY A 123 -2.05 -8.14 -0.07
N VAL A 124 -2.93 -7.51 -0.84
CA VAL A 124 -3.40 -6.14 -0.59
C VAL A 124 -4.82 -6.20 -0.04
N VAL A 125 -5.03 -5.70 1.18
CA VAL A 125 -6.32 -5.72 1.89
C VAL A 125 -6.70 -4.32 2.38
N GLY A 126 -7.97 -4.14 2.73
CA GLY A 126 -8.50 -2.88 3.26
C GLY A 126 -9.92 -2.57 2.77
N TYR A 127 -10.53 -1.56 3.40
CA TYR A 127 -11.90 -1.13 3.11
C TYR A 127 -12.12 -0.77 1.63
N PRO A 128 -13.36 -0.81 1.12
CA PRO A 128 -13.67 -0.27 -0.21
C PRO A 128 -13.18 1.17 -0.37
N ASN A 129 -12.77 1.55 -1.57
CA ASN A 129 -12.39 2.93 -1.94
C ASN A 129 -11.21 3.57 -1.18
N VAL A 130 -10.47 2.84 -0.33
CA VAL A 130 -9.22 3.33 0.30
C VAL A 130 -8.06 3.47 -0.70
N GLY A 131 -8.22 2.94 -1.93
CA GLY A 131 -7.25 3.08 -3.02
C GLY A 131 -6.31 1.88 -3.20
N LYS A 132 -6.76 0.65 -2.88
CA LYS A 132 -5.99 -0.59 -3.09
C LYS A 132 -5.52 -0.79 -4.53
N SER A 133 -6.43 -0.75 -5.50
CA SER A 133 -6.08 -0.95 -6.91
C SER A 133 -5.26 0.22 -7.46
N SER A 134 -5.46 1.44 -6.94
CA SER A 134 -4.59 2.59 -7.23
C SER A 134 -3.16 2.41 -6.70
N LEU A 135 -3.00 1.78 -5.53
CA LEU A 135 -1.71 1.42 -4.96
C LEU A 135 -0.99 0.40 -5.84
N ILE A 136 -1.69 -0.65 -6.28
CA ILE A 136 -1.14 -1.67 -7.18
C ILE A 136 -0.67 -1.03 -8.49
N ASN A 137 -1.52 -0.24 -9.14
CA ASN A 137 -1.16 0.46 -10.38
C ASN A 137 0.01 1.43 -10.17
N SER A 138 0.08 2.11 -9.02
CA SER A 138 1.20 3.01 -8.70
C SER A 138 2.52 2.26 -8.47
N LEU A 139 2.46 1.06 -7.88
CA LEU A 139 3.64 0.20 -7.68
C LEU A 139 4.12 -0.41 -8.98
N VAL A 140 3.20 -0.93 -9.79
CA VAL A 140 3.49 -1.54 -11.11
C VAL A 140 3.87 -0.46 -12.14
N ARG A 141 3.51 0.80 -11.89
CA ARG A 141 3.70 1.97 -12.76
C ARG A 141 2.95 1.88 -14.09
N THR A 142 1.99 0.95 -14.19
CA THR A 142 1.09 0.79 -15.33
C THR A 142 -0.33 0.55 -14.81
N ARG A 143 -1.33 0.72 -15.67
CA ARG A 143 -2.73 0.38 -15.35
C ARG A 143 -2.92 -1.12 -15.52
N ALA A 144 -2.52 -1.89 -14.50
CA ALA A 144 -2.64 -3.35 -14.47
C ALA A 144 -4.02 -3.82 -13.99
N VAL A 145 -4.66 -3.06 -13.09
CA VAL A 145 -5.97 -3.37 -12.52
C VAL A 145 -6.94 -2.22 -12.74
N GLU A 146 -8.21 -2.52 -12.93
CA GLU A 146 -9.27 -1.52 -13.07
C GLU A 146 -9.44 -0.72 -11.76
N THR A 147 -9.55 0.60 -11.88
CA THR A 147 -9.72 1.51 -10.73
C THR A 147 -10.85 2.48 -11.00
N GLY A 148 -11.69 2.73 -10.00
CA GLY A 148 -12.72 3.76 -10.03
C GLY A 148 -13.29 4.06 -8.65
N ALA A 149 -14.16 5.07 -8.59
CA ALA A 149 -14.73 5.56 -7.32
C ALA A 149 -15.90 4.72 -6.80
N GLN A 150 -16.49 3.87 -7.64
CA GLN A 150 -17.57 2.97 -7.23
C GLN A 150 -17.00 1.76 -6.49
N ALA A 151 -17.59 1.42 -5.33
CA ALA A 151 -17.24 0.19 -4.63
C ALA A 151 -17.64 -1.03 -5.46
N GLY A 152 -16.86 -2.12 -5.40
CA GLY A 152 -17.16 -3.37 -6.10
C GLY A 152 -16.62 -3.47 -7.53
N ILE A 153 -15.68 -2.60 -7.93
CA ILE A 153 -14.96 -2.73 -9.22
C ILE A 153 -14.07 -3.98 -9.19
N THR A 154 -13.27 -4.16 -8.14
CA THR A 154 -12.52 -5.41 -7.91
C THR A 154 -13.50 -6.49 -7.42
N LYS A 155 -13.99 -7.32 -8.35
CA LYS A 155 -14.94 -8.41 -8.05
C LYS A 155 -14.27 -9.75 -7.77
N VAL A 156 -13.07 -9.95 -8.32
CA VAL A 156 -12.32 -11.22 -8.22
C VAL A 156 -10.90 -10.89 -7.80
N ALA A 157 -10.31 -11.73 -6.94
CA ALA A 157 -8.91 -11.58 -6.58
C ALA A 157 -8.02 -11.85 -7.80
N GLN A 158 -7.04 -10.98 -8.05
CA GLN A 158 -6.18 -11.04 -9.24
C GLN A 158 -4.70 -11.02 -8.83
N GLU A 159 -3.89 -11.81 -9.51
CA GLU A 159 -2.43 -11.81 -9.32
C GLU A 159 -1.76 -10.86 -10.32
N VAL A 160 -0.95 -9.95 -9.80
CA VAL A 160 -0.21 -8.96 -10.58
C VAL A 160 1.29 -9.09 -10.27
N HIS A 161 2.10 -9.29 -11.30
CA HIS A 161 3.55 -9.42 -11.15
C HIS A 161 4.20 -8.04 -11.10
N LEU A 162 4.88 -7.73 -9.99
CA LEU A 162 5.59 -6.46 -9.83
C LEU A 162 7.03 -6.57 -10.32
N ASP A 163 7.72 -7.65 -9.94
CA ASP A 163 9.02 -8.04 -10.49
C ASP A 163 9.18 -9.58 -10.40
N LYS A 164 10.36 -10.10 -10.77
CA LYS A 164 10.64 -11.56 -10.69
C LYS A 164 10.58 -12.13 -9.26
N LYS A 165 10.66 -11.28 -8.24
CA LYS A 165 10.76 -11.64 -6.82
C LYS A 165 9.54 -11.25 -6.00
N VAL A 166 8.63 -10.43 -6.53
CA VAL A 166 7.46 -9.92 -5.82
C VAL A 166 6.21 -10.06 -6.68
N LYS A 167 5.24 -10.81 -6.14
CA LYS A 167 3.89 -10.96 -6.69
C LYS A 167 2.89 -10.23 -5.80
N LEU A 168 1.98 -9.47 -6.38
CA LEU A 168 0.90 -8.79 -5.68
C LEU A 168 -0.41 -9.56 -5.91
N LEU A 169 -1.22 -9.72 -4.86
CA LEU A 169 -2.58 -10.23 -4.95
C LEU A 169 -3.54 -9.08 -4.63
N ASP A 170 -4.29 -8.61 -5.62
CA ASP A 170 -5.41 -7.69 -5.38
C ASP A 170 -6.57 -8.49 -4.82
N CYS A 171 -7.16 -8.02 -3.73
CA CYS A 171 -8.33 -8.63 -3.11
C CYS A 171 -9.50 -7.65 -3.15
N PRO A 172 -10.74 -8.13 -3.33
CA PRO A 172 -11.93 -7.28 -3.22
C PRO A 172 -11.94 -6.57 -1.86
N GLY A 173 -12.54 -5.37 -1.81
CA GLY A 173 -12.70 -4.65 -0.55
C GLY A 173 -13.49 -5.48 0.45
N ILE A 174 -12.91 -5.69 1.63
CA ILE A 174 -13.58 -6.42 2.70
C ILE A 174 -14.44 -5.40 3.46
N VAL A 175 -15.74 -5.66 3.53
CA VAL A 175 -16.68 -4.93 4.39
C VAL A 175 -17.05 -5.88 5.52
N PHE A 176 -16.73 -5.51 6.75
CA PHE A 176 -17.22 -6.21 7.93
C PHE A 176 -18.63 -5.70 8.20
N ALA A 177 -19.59 -6.63 8.23
CA ALA A 177 -20.99 -6.40 8.59
C ALA A 177 -21.27 -7.11 9.92
#